data_AF-A0A503AJD3-F1
#
_entry.id   AF-A0A503AJD3-F1
#
_cell.length_a   1.000
_cell.length_b   1.000
_cell.length_c   1.000
_cell.angle_alpha   90.00
_cell.angle_beta   90.00
_cell.angle_gamma   90.00
#
_symmetry.space_group_name_H-M   'P 1'
#
loop_
_entity.id
_entity.type
_entity.pdbx_description
1 polymer ?
#
loop_
_entity_poly.entity_id
_entity_poly.type
_entity_poly.pdbx_seq_one_letter_code
_entity_poly.pdbx_strand_id
1 'polypeptide(L)'
;MKRGNKLNPMSIPPAERPLKFCSKCGIITPWNTHDRCLVCQRRRSRAYAERKKASGGAFSQAVRDRLIADNPERCPKCLTPWFQVKRHAQHPNTPWHFDHHVSPQRGGTNADENARILCWPCNLEKLNS
;
A
#
# COMPACT_ATOMS: atom_id res chain seq x y z
N MET A 1 12.03 -8.60 -42.76
CA MET A 1 10.73 -8.23 -42.17
C MET A 1 10.97 -7.30 -40.99
N LYS A 2 10.69 -5.99 -41.16
CA LYS A 2 10.83 -5.00 -40.09
C LYS A 2 9.69 -5.21 -39.09
N ARG A 3 10.00 -5.60 -37.86
CA ARG A 3 9.01 -5.67 -36.77
C ARG A 3 8.50 -4.25 -36.54
N GLY A 4 7.22 -4.03 -36.84
CA GLY A 4 6.55 -2.75 -36.60
C GLY A 4 6.72 -2.37 -35.13
N ASN A 5 7.25 -1.18 -34.91
CA ASN A 5 7.40 -0.56 -33.60
C ASN A 5 5.97 -0.30 -33.06
N LYS A 6 5.40 -1.27 -32.34
CA LYS A 6 4.18 -1.03 -31.56
C LYS A 6 4.57 -0.07 -30.45
N LEU A 7 4.26 1.21 -30.65
CA LEU A 7 4.31 2.22 -29.60
C LEU A 7 3.63 1.63 -28.36
N ASN A 8 4.41 1.50 -27.29
CA ASN A 8 3.88 1.09 -26.00
C ASN A 8 2.80 2.11 -25.61
N PRO A 9 1.53 1.73 -25.39
CA PRO A 9 0.42 2.65 -25.08
C PRO A 9 0.64 3.47 -23.79
N MET A 10 1.75 3.22 -23.09
CA MET A 10 2.25 3.96 -21.94
C MET A 10 2.79 5.37 -22.25
N SER A 11 2.77 5.82 -23.51
CA SER A 11 3.56 7.00 -23.94
C SER A 11 2.75 8.27 -24.24
N ILE A 12 1.42 8.25 -24.31
CA ILE A 12 0.64 9.47 -24.60
C ILE A 12 0.66 10.39 -23.37
N PRO A 13 1.26 11.60 -23.46
CA PRO A 13 1.27 12.58 -22.39
C PRO A 13 -0.16 12.92 -21.93
N PRO A 14 -0.39 13.25 -20.65
CA PRO A 14 -1.73 13.57 -20.15
C PRO A 14 -2.46 14.65 -20.97
N ALA A 15 -1.72 15.61 -21.55
CA ALA A 15 -2.27 16.69 -22.37
C ALA A 15 -2.84 16.21 -23.71
N GLU A 16 -2.37 15.09 -24.23
CA GLU A 16 -2.75 14.54 -25.55
C GLU A 16 -3.82 13.44 -25.43
N ARG A 17 -4.29 13.15 -24.21
CA ARG A 17 -5.28 12.09 -23.98
C ARG A 17 -6.70 12.60 -24.26
N PRO A 18 -7.59 11.73 -24.79
CA PRO A 18 -8.99 12.09 -24.99
C PRO A 18 -9.64 12.59 -23.70
N LEU A 19 -10.38 13.69 -23.84
CA LEU A 19 -11.17 14.26 -22.75
C LEU A 19 -12.46 13.46 -22.59
N LYS A 20 -12.81 13.10 -21.35
CA LYS A 20 -14.12 12.51 -21.03
C LYS A 20 -14.74 13.23 -19.85
N PHE A 21 -16.08 13.31 -19.83
CA PHE A 21 -16.83 13.83 -18.69
C PHE A 21 -16.72 12.88 -17.50
N CYS A 22 -16.41 13.42 -16.32
CA CYS A 22 -16.37 12.65 -15.08
C CYS A 22 -17.64 12.88 -14.25
N SER A 23 -18.49 11.87 -14.11
CA SER A 23 -19.71 11.93 -13.28
C SER A 23 -19.44 12.23 -11.81
N LYS A 24 -18.24 11.89 -11.29
CA LYS A 24 -17.88 12.12 -9.88
C LYS A 24 -17.59 13.59 -9.56
N CYS A 25 -16.95 14.33 -10.47
CA CYS A 25 -16.54 15.71 -10.21
C CYS A 25 -17.10 16.73 -11.20
N GLY A 26 -17.90 16.31 -12.18
CA GLY A 26 -18.55 17.17 -13.18
C GLY A 26 -17.61 17.81 -14.20
N ILE A 27 -16.34 17.41 -14.27
CA ILE A 27 -15.33 18.06 -15.11
C ILE A 27 -15.01 17.20 -16.34
N ILE A 28 -14.87 17.85 -17.50
CA ILE A 28 -14.27 17.28 -18.71
C ILE A 28 -12.74 17.37 -18.58
N THR A 29 -12.07 16.22 -18.56
CA THR A 29 -10.62 16.13 -18.30
C THR A 29 -10.07 14.89 -19.00
N PRO A 30 -8.75 14.81 -19.25
CA PRO A 30 -8.17 13.55 -19.67
C PRO A 30 -8.22 12.52 -18.54
N TRP A 31 -8.18 11.25 -18.93
CA TRP A 31 -8.21 10.10 -18.01
C TRP A 31 -6.85 9.39 -18.00
N ASN A 32 -6.51 8.72 -16.90
CA ASN A 32 -5.27 7.94 -16.82
C ASN A 32 -5.43 6.54 -17.47
N THR A 33 -4.32 5.81 -17.55
CA THR A 33 -4.27 4.43 -18.09
C THR A 33 -5.07 3.41 -17.27
N HIS A 34 -5.56 3.79 -16.10
CA HIS A 34 -6.43 2.98 -15.24
C HIS A 34 -7.90 3.43 -15.33
N ASP A 35 -8.26 4.16 -16.38
CA ASP A 35 -9.58 4.75 -16.61
C ASP A 35 -10.08 5.56 -15.39
N ARG A 36 -9.23 6.47 -14.90
CA ARG A 36 -9.60 7.43 -13.84
C ARG A 36 -9.44 8.86 -14.31
N CYS A 37 -10.45 9.67 -14.02
CA CYS A 37 -10.41 11.14 -14.14
C CYS A 37 -9.16 11.72 -13.45
N LEU A 38 -8.35 12.50 -14.19
CA LEU A 38 -7.11 13.05 -13.66
C LEU A 38 -7.31 14.08 -12.54
N VAL A 39 -8.41 14.86 -12.57
CA VAL A 39 -8.73 15.79 -11.47
C VAL A 39 -9.00 15.03 -10.17
N CYS A 40 -9.88 14.02 -10.23
CA CYS A 40 -10.17 13.14 -9.09
C CYS A 40 -8.92 12.41 -8.60
N GLN A 41 -8.09 11.91 -9.52
CA GLN A 41 -6.84 11.22 -9.17
C GLN A 41 -5.85 12.15 -8.47
N ARG A 42 -5.66 13.40 -8.95
CA ARG A 42 -4.80 14.39 -8.29
C ARG A 42 -5.28 14.72 -6.88
N ARG A 43 -6.59 14.93 -6.69
CA ARG A 43 -7.19 15.15 -5.36
C ARG A 43 -6.91 13.97 -4.42
N ARG A 44 -7.13 12.73 -4.91
CA ARG A 44 -6.83 11.51 -4.14
C ARG A 44 -5.34 11.40 -3.79
N SER A 45 -4.46 11.64 -4.76
CA SER A 45 -3.00 11.58 -4.56
C SER A 45 -2.52 12.62 -3.55
N ARG A 46 -3.04 13.85 -3.60
CA ARG A 46 -2.73 14.89 -2.62
C ARG A 46 -3.16 14.49 -1.21
N ALA A 47 -4.41 14.06 -1.05
CA ALA A 47 -4.91 13.61 0.26
C ALA A 47 -4.12 12.41 0.80
N TYR A 48 -3.68 11.50 -0.06
CA TYR A 48 -2.80 10.40 0.33
C TYR A 48 -1.41 10.88 0.76
N ALA A 49 -0.82 11.84 0.04
CA ALA A 49 0.48 12.41 0.40
C ALA A 49 0.43 13.15 1.74
N GLU A 50 -0.65 13.91 1.99
CA GLU A 50 -0.89 14.58 3.27
C GLU A 50 -1.02 13.56 4.41
N ARG A 51 -1.80 12.49 4.23
CA ARG A 51 -1.89 11.38 5.21
C ARG A 51 -0.55 10.70 5.43
N LYS A 52 0.22 10.42 4.37
CA LYS A 52 1.55 9.79 4.48
C LYS A 52 2.55 10.68 5.22
N LYS A 53 2.48 12.01 5.02
CA LYS A 53 3.31 12.97 5.77
C LYS A 53 2.88 12.99 7.24
N ALA A 54 1.58 13.02 7.51
CA ALA A 54 1.02 13.04 8.85
C ALA A 54 1.20 11.73 9.61
N SER A 55 1.28 10.59 8.91
CA SER A 55 1.48 9.28 9.54
C SER A 55 2.85 9.16 10.22
N GLY A 56 3.82 10.01 9.91
CA GLY A 56 5.19 9.85 10.43
C GLY A 56 6.00 8.85 9.59
N GLY A 57 7.26 8.64 9.96
CA GLY A 57 8.23 7.80 9.23
C GLY A 57 7.93 6.30 9.34
N ALA A 58 8.95 5.48 9.56
CA ALA A 58 8.74 4.08 9.90
C ALA A 58 8.49 3.92 11.42
N PHE A 59 7.92 2.78 11.83
CA PHE A 59 7.90 2.39 13.24
C PHE A 59 9.31 2.42 13.84
N SER A 60 9.44 2.82 15.10
CA SER A 60 10.74 2.86 15.76
C SER A 60 11.38 1.48 15.85
N GLN A 61 12.70 1.42 15.98
CA GLN A 61 13.37 0.14 16.23
C GLN A 61 12.94 -0.45 17.58
N ALA A 62 12.76 0.39 18.60
CA ALA A 62 12.33 -0.04 19.94
C ALA A 62 10.97 -0.76 19.93
N VAL A 63 9.98 -0.25 19.20
CA VAL A 63 8.67 -0.93 19.11
C VAL A 63 8.77 -2.25 18.34
N ARG A 64 9.63 -2.31 17.31
CA ARG A 64 9.84 -3.53 16.53
C ARG A 64 10.47 -4.63 17.38
N ASP A 65 11.47 -4.28 18.16
CA ASP A 65 12.15 -5.21 19.07
C ASP A 65 11.19 -5.68 20.18
N ARG A 66 10.41 -4.76 20.76
CA ARG A 66 9.35 -5.09 21.72
C ARG A 66 8.34 -6.07 21.13
N LEU A 67 7.82 -5.80 19.93
CA LEU A 67 6.84 -6.67 19.27
C LEU A 67 7.37 -8.07 19.00
N ILE A 68 8.66 -8.21 18.68
CA ILE A 68 9.32 -9.52 18.55
C ILE A 68 9.40 -10.21 19.91
N ALA A 69 9.87 -9.50 20.94
CA ALA A 69 10.02 -10.04 22.29
C ALA A 69 8.67 -10.49 22.90
N ASP A 70 7.60 -9.74 22.67
CA ASP A 70 6.24 -10.05 23.13
C ASP A 70 5.62 -11.23 22.37
N ASN A 71 6.14 -11.57 21.19
CA ASN A 71 5.59 -12.61 20.32
C ASN A 71 6.70 -13.58 19.86
N PRO A 72 7.37 -14.30 20.77
CA PRO A 72 8.57 -15.05 20.44
C PRO A 72 8.29 -16.31 19.60
N GLU A 73 7.10 -16.90 19.74
CA GLU A 73 6.82 -18.24 19.19
C GLU A 73 5.93 -18.25 17.95
N ARG A 74 4.96 -17.34 17.89
CA ARG A 74 3.82 -17.46 16.96
C ARG A 74 3.22 -16.11 16.58
N CYS A 75 2.47 -16.13 15.49
CA CYS A 75 1.67 -14.98 15.06
C CYS A 75 0.56 -14.66 16.08
N PRO A 76 0.43 -13.41 16.56
CA PRO A 76 -0.61 -13.05 17.53
C PRO A 76 -2.04 -13.10 16.96
N LYS A 77 -2.21 -13.12 15.63
CA LYS A 77 -3.55 -13.19 15.00
C LYS A 77 -4.02 -14.63 14.82
N CYS A 78 -3.22 -15.47 14.16
CA CYS A 78 -3.63 -16.83 13.78
C CYS A 78 -2.97 -17.94 14.61
N LEU A 79 -2.10 -17.59 15.56
CA LEU A 79 -1.38 -18.50 16.45
C LEU A 79 -0.45 -19.52 15.76
N THR A 80 -0.27 -19.42 14.44
CA THR A 80 0.69 -20.23 13.68
C THR A 80 2.11 -19.96 14.19
N PRO A 81 2.86 -21.00 14.58
CA PRO A 81 4.25 -20.87 14.98
C PRO A 81 5.11 -20.25 13.89
N TRP A 82 6.06 -19.39 14.26
CA TRP A 82 6.89 -18.66 13.29
C TRP A 82 7.70 -19.58 12.38
N PHE A 83 8.13 -20.74 12.86
CA PHE A 83 8.86 -21.72 12.06
C PHE A 83 8.01 -22.37 10.95
N GLN A 84 6.67 -22.33 11.07
CA GLN A 84 5.75 -22.87 10.06
C GLN A 84 5.29 -21.81 9.06
N VAL A 85 5.56 -20.52 9.32
CA VAL A 85 5.15 -19.44 8.42
C VAL A 85 6.05 -19.42 7.19
N LYS A 86 5.44 -19.59 6.01
CA LYS A 86 6.12 -19.40 4.74
C LYS A 86 6.60 -17.95 4.60
N ARG A 87 7.91 -17.78 4.36
CA ARG A 87 8.52 -16.46 4.20
C ARG A 87 8.08 -15.80 2.89
N HIS A 88 7.88 -14.49 2.93
CA HIS A 88 7.50 -13.68 1.77
C HIS A 88 8.75 -13.21 1.00
N ALA A 89 8.65 -13.09 -0.32
CA ALA A 89 9.79 -12.69 -1.16
C ALA A 89 10.37 -11.31 -0.79
N GLN A 90 9.53 -10.38 -0.30
CA GLN A 90 9.99 -9.06 0.15
C GLN A 90 10.67 -9.09 1.54
N HIS A 91 10.48 -10.17 2.31
CA HIS A 91 11.02 -10.33 3.65
C HIS A 91 11.58 -11.76 3.82
N PRO A 92 12.64 -12.13 3.08
CA PRO A 92 13.16 -13.50 3.04
C PRO A 92 13.82 -13.95 4.35
N ASN A 93 14.17 -12.99 5.22
CA ASN A 93 14.93 -13.23 6.44
C ASN A 93 14.07 -13.29 7.71
N THR A 94 12.78 -12.95 7.62
CA THR A 94 11.89 -12.93 8.78
C THR A 94 10.57 -13.64 8.46
N PRO A 95 10.00 -14.41 9.40
CA PRO A 95 8.67 -15.00 9.23
C PRO A 95 7.53 -14.01 9.56
N TRP A 96 7.86 -12.81 10.04
CA TRP A 96 6.92 -11.77 10.44
C TRP A 96 7.08 -10.48 9.64
N HIS A 97 6.01 -9.68 9.67
CA HIS A 97 5.92 -8.33 9.13
C HIS A 97 5.43 -7.38 10.21
N PHE A 98 5.93 -6.15 10.17
CA PHE A 98 5.37 -5.05 10.97
C PHE A 98 4.29 -4.36 10.14
N ASP A 99 3.10 -4.25 10.72
CA ASP A 99 1.90 -3.72 10.11
C ASP A 99 1.21 -2.75 11.09
N HIS A 100 0.13 -2.12 10.65
CA HIS A 100 -0.68 -1.22 11.45
C HIS A 100 -1.84 -1.92 12.16
N HIS A 101 -2.34 -1.41 13.29
CA HIS A 101 -3.69 -1.76 13.75
C HIS A 101 -4.74 -1.15 12.83
N VAL A 102 -4.63 0.16 12.55
CA VAL A 102 -5.43 0.89 11.56
C VAL A 102 -4.56 1.30 10.38
N SER A 103 -4.92 0.92 9.15
CA SER A 103 -4.08 1.25 7.99
C SER A 103 -4.05 2.77 7.70
N PRO A 104 -2.94 3.31 7.15
CA PRO A 104 -2.88 4.71 6.74
C PRO A 104 -3.94 5.10 5.69
N GLN A 105 -4.41 4.12 4.89
CA GLN A 105 -5.52 4.35 3.95
C GLN A 105 -6.86 4.59 4.68
N ARG A 106 -7.03 4.04 5.89
CA ARG A 106 -8.20 4.18 6.76
C ARG A 106 -8.01 5.20 7.89
N GLY A 107 -6.97 6.04 7.81
CA GLY A 107 -6.72 7.12 8.77
C GLY A 107 -5.77 6.77 9.92
N GLY A 108 -5.13 5.61 9.90
CA GLY A 108 -4.08 5.29 10.87
C GLY A 108 -2.76 6.02 10.61
N THR A 109 -1.83 5.88 11.56
CA THR A 109 -0.50 6.53 11.55
C THR A 109 0.63 5.49 11.61
N ASN A 110 1.87 5.88 11.39
CA ASN A 110 3.08 5.08 11.68
C ASN A 110 3.57 5.33 13.11
N ALA A 111 2.71 5.82 14.00
CA ALA A 111 3.04 5.92 15.42
C ALA A 111 3.20 4.50 16.00
N ASP A 112 4.08 4.36 16.98
CA ASP A 112 4.43 3.06 17.57
C ASP A 112 3.23 2.37 18.22
N GLU A 113 2.25 3.14 18.72
CA GLU A 113 1.00 2.62 19.30
C GLU A 113 0.11 1.97 18.25
N ASN A 114 0.30 2.33 16.97
CA ASN A 114 -0.43 1.72 15.86
C ASN A 114 0.35 0.54 15.26
N ALA A 115 1.55 0.19 15.76
CA ALA A 115 2.35 -0.91 15.23
C ALA A 115 1.88 -2.28 15.78
N ARG A 116 1.88 -3.30 14.91
CA ARG A 116 1.66 -4.70 15.26
C ARG A 116 2.59 -5.62 14.48
N ILE A 117 2.75 -6.84 14.95
CA ILE A 117 3.47 -7.91 14.25
C ILE A 117 2.49 -8.97 13.72
N LEU A 118 2.65 -9.41 12.48
CA LEU A 118 1.81 -10.41 11.82
C LEU A 118 2.61 -11.34 10.91
N CYS A 119 2.11 -12.56 10.69
CA CYS A 119 2.56 -13.38 9.57
C CYS A 119 2.07 -12.83 8.23
N TRP A 120 2.72 -13.20 7.13
CA TRP A 120 2.35 -12.74 5.79
C TRP A 120 0.88 -13.01 5.43
N PRO A 121 0.32 -14.24 5.63
CA PRO A 121 -1.09 -14.50 5.34
C PRO A 121 -2.05 -13.57 6.08
N CYS A 122 -1.80 -13.35 7.38
CA CYS A 122 -2.62 -12.47 8.22
C CYS A 122 -2.56 -10.99 7.77
N ASN A 123 -1.37 -10.54 7.37
CA ASN A 123 -1.16 -9.20 6.84
C ASN A 123 -1.90 -9.02 5.50
N LEU A 124 -1.84 -10.02 4.62
CA LEU A 124 -2.49 -9.97 3.31
C LEU A 124 -4.02 -9.97 3.40
N GLU A 125 -4.59 -10.78 4.29
CA GLU A 125 -6.04 -10.83 4.54
C GLU A 125 -6.59 -9.45 4.94
N LYS A 126 -5.82 -8.69 5.73
CA LYS A 126 -6.19 -7.32 6.13
C LYS A 126 -6.16 -6.33 4.96
N LEU A 127 -5.23 -6.48 4.02
CA LEU A 127 -5.15 -5.61 2.84
C LEU A 127 -6.35 -5.78 1.89
N ASN A 128 -7.01 -6.95 1.94
CA ASN A 128 -8.11 -7.31 1.06
C ASN A 128 -9.51 -7.19 1.70
N SER A 129 -9.59 -6.81 2.97
CA SER A 129 -10.84 -6.51 3.70
C SER A 129 -11.04 -5.00 3.84
#